data_AF-A0A955JBM5-F1
#
_entry.id   AF-A0A955JBM5-F1
#
_cell.length_a   1.000
_cell.length_b   1.000
_cell.length_c   1.000
_cell.angle_alpha   90.00
_cell.angle_beta   90.00
_cell.angle_gamma   90.00
#
_symmetry.space_group_name_H-M   'P 1'
#
loop_
_entity.id
_entity.type
_entity.pdbx_description
1 polymer ?
#
loop_
_entity_poly.entity_id
_entity_poly.type
_entity_poly.pdbx_seq_one_letter_code
_entity_poly.pdbx_strand_id
1 'polypeptide(L)' 'MPIKKTTGRPHKVDYRIMIKLADAIQHNASVSEGCAFVGISRQLYYYYFNNNSVFREKMITAKSNQDKLTMSFLTTW' A
#
# COMPACT_ATOMS: atom_id res chain seq x y z
N MET A 1 34.45 1.19 17.49
CA MET A 1 33.77 0.13 16.72
C MET A 1 32.38 0.64 16.38
N PRO A 2 31.99 0.82 15.11
CA PRO A 2 30.65 1.31 14.80
C PRO A 2 29.64 0.23 15.21
N ILE A 3 28.69 0.61 16.05
CA ILE A 3 27.59 -0.27 16.50
C ILE A 3 26.72 -0.54 15.27
N LYS A 4 27.00 -1.64 14.56
CA LYS A 4 26.11 -2.15 13.52
C LYS A 4 24.86 -2.66 14.23
N LYS A 5 23.77 -1.88 14.19
CA LYS A 5 22.45 -2.39 14.59
C LYS A 5 22.19 -3.63 13.77
N THR A 6 21.85 -4.74 14.42
CA THR A 6 21.37 -5.95 13.75
C THR A 6 20.17 -5.53 12.92
N THR A 7 20.35 -5.30 11.62
CA THR A 7 19.24 -5.14 10.68
C THR A 7 18.44 -6.42 10.82
N GLY A 8 17.29 -6.33 11.49
CA GLY A 8 16.39 -7.46 11.67
C GLY A 8 15.99 -8.04 10.32
N ARG A 9 15.28 -9.17 10.34
CA ARG A 9 14.79 -9.81 9.12
C ARG A 9 14.14 -8.74 8.23
N PRO A 10 14.60 -8.55 6.99
CA PRO A 10 14.02 -7.54 6.11
C PRO A 10 12.52 -7.78 6.05
N HIS A 11 11.72 -6.73 6.30
CA HIS A 11 10.28 -6.81 6.17
C HIS A 11 9.96 -7.21 4.72
N LYS A 12 9.58 -8.46 4.54
CA LYS A 12 9.18 -8.98 3.23
C LYS A 12 7.74 -8.55 3.02
N VAL A 13 7.49 -7.84 1.93
CA VAL A 13 6.11 -7.57 1.51
C VAL A 13 5.58 -8.87 0.91
N ASP A 14 4.87 -9.63 1.74
CA ASP A 14 4.18 -10.84 1.30
C ASP A 14 2.89 -10.50 0.56
N TYR A 15 2.35 -11.46 -0.19
CA TYR A 15 1.09 -11.30 -0.93
C TYR A 15 -0.08 -10.86 -0.03
N ARG A 16 -0.12 -11.33 1.22
CA ARG A 16 -1.14 -10.92 2.20
C ARG A 16 -1.07 -9.44 2.55
N ILE A 17 0.14 -8.90 2.68
CA ILE A 17 0.38 -7.46 2.94
C ILE A 17 -0.10 -6.67 1.73
N MET A 18 0.25 -7.10 0.52
CA MET A 18 -0.15 -6.45 -0.72
C MET A 18 -1.68 -6.40 -0.87
N ILE A 19 -2.39 -7.51 -0.59
CA ILE A 19 -3.86 -7.57 -0.67
C ILE A 19 -4.50 -6.59 0.32
N LYS A 20 -4.08 -6.60 1.59
CA LYS A 20 -4.61 -5.68 2.61
C LYS A 20 -4.36 -4.21 2.27
N LEU A 21 -3.21 -3.92 1.68
CA LEU A 21 -2.82 -2.56 1.33
C LEU A 21 -3.61 -2.06 0.10
N ALA A 22 -3.82 -2.94 -0.89
CA ALA A 22 -4.68 -2.65 -2.03
C ALA A 22 -6.14 -2.43 -1.60
N ASP A 23 -6.67 -3.26 -0.70
CA ASP A 23 -8.02 -3.12 -0.13
C ASP A 23 -8.19 -1.77 0.59
N ALA A 24 -7.24 -1.40 1.45
CA ALA A 24 -7.25 -0.10 2.13
C ALA A 24 -7.25 1.07 1.13
N ILE A 25 -6.42 1.02 0.09
CA ILE A 25 -6.37 2.06 -0.95
C ILE A 25 -7.68 2.14 -1.73
N GLN A 26 -8.30 0.99 -2.06
CA GLN A 26 -9.59 0.95 -2.73
C GLN A 26 -10.69 1.61 -1.90
N HIS A 27 -10.65 1.43 -0.58
CA HIS A 27 -11.58 2.05 0.37
C HIS A 27 -11.19 3.48 0.78
N ASN A 28 -10.56 4.23 -0.13
CA ASN A 28 -10.24 5.65 0.02
C ASN A 28 -9.20 5.98 1.12
N ALA A 29 -8.45 4.99 1.63
CA ALA A 29 -7.33 5.29 2.52
C ALA A 29 -6.16 5.89 1.74
N SER A 30 -5.45 6.83 2.36
CA SER A 30 -4.18 7.31 1.84
C SER A 30 -3.12 6.20 1.91
N VAL A 31 -2.07 6.30 1.08
CA VAL A 31 -0.92 5.37 1.12
C VAL A 31 -0.30 5.32 2.52
N SER A 32 -0.28 6.45 3.24
CA SER A 32 0.22 6.50 4.61
C SER A 32 -0.62 5.65 5.56
N GLU A 33 -1.94 5.79 5.50
CA GLU A 33 -2.87 5.06 6.37
C GLU A 33 -2.85 3.57 6.03
N GLY A 34 -2.82 3.21 4.75
CA GLY A 34 -2.66 1.83 4.32
C GLY A 34 -1.35 1.21 4.81
N CYS A 35 -0.24 1.95 4.74
CA CYS A 35 1.04 1.50 5.29
C CYS A 35 0.98 1.29 6.82
N ALA A 36 0.36 2.22 7.56
CA ALA A 36 0.20 2.11 9.00
C ALA A 36 -0.70 0.92 9.39
N PHE A 37 -1.80 0.71 8.67
CA PHE A 37 -2.73 -0.40 8.88
C PHE A 37 -2.06 -1.76 8.70
N VAL A 38 -1.22 -1.91 7.68
CA VAL A 38 -0.54 -3.18 7.38
C VAL A 38 0.78 -3.34 8.16
N GLY A 39 1.25 -2.28 8.83
CA GLY A 39 2.47 -2.30 9.63
C GLY A 39 3.75 -2.25 8.82
N ILE A 40 3.73 -1.55 7.67
CA ILE A 40 4.93 -1.31 6.85
C ILE A 40 5.30 0.17 6.81
N SER A 41 6.58 0.48 6.57
CA SER A 41 7.00 1.85 6.39
C SER A 41 6.67 2.35 4.97
N ARG A 42 6.42 3.66 4.84
CA ARG A 42 6.22 4.29 3.52
C ARG A 42 7.45 4.10 2.61
N GLN A 43 8.65 4.12 3.18
CA GLN A 43 9.89 3.87 2.44
C GLN A 43 9.90 2.46 1.83
N LEU A 44 9.47 1.46 2.60
CA LEU A 44 9.36 0.09 2.10
C LEU A 44 8.31 0.01 0.98
N TYR A 45 7.17 0.68 1.14
CA TYR A 45 6.16 0.77 0.09
C TYR A 45 6.75 1.29 -1.23
N TYR A 46 7.43 2.44 -1.21
CA TYR A 46 8.00 3.02 -2.43
C TYR A 46 9.16 2.18 -3.00
N TYR A 47 9.93 1.52 -2.13
CA TYR A 47 10.93 0.57 -2.58
C TYR A 47 10.31 -0.57 -3.40
N TYR A 48 9.23 -1.20 -2.93
CA TYR A 48 8.54 -2.25 -3.69
C TYR A 48 7.79 -1.69 -4.90
N PHE A 49 7.21 -0.50 -4.80
CA PHE A 49 6.53 0.15 -5.92
C PHE A 49 7.47 0.42 -7.11
N ASN A 50 8.73 0.76 -6.84
CA ASN A 50 9.72 1.04 -7.88
C ASN A 50 10.43 -0.23 -8.38
N ASN A 51 10.64 -1.23 -7.53
CA ASN A 51 11.45 -2.41 -7.85
C ASN A 51 10.64 -3.68 -8.19
N ASN A 52 9.31 -3.69 -7.98
CA ASN A 52 8.47 -4.86 -8.23
C ASN A 52 7.24 -4.48 -9.09
N SER A 53 7.20 -4.98 -10.32
CA SER A 53 6.13 -4.71 -11.29
C SER A 53 4.75 -5.20 -10.81
N VAL A 54 4.68 -6.42 -10.26
CA VAL A 54 3.43 -7.00 -9.77
C VAL A 54 2.84 -6.16 -8.64
N PHE A 55 3.68 -5.73 -7.71
CA PHE A 55 3.25 -4.86 -6.62
C PHE A 55 2.71 -3.53 -7.16
N ARG A 56 3.45 -2.93 -8.11
CA ARG A 56 3.08 -1.67 -8.76
C ARG A 56 1.73 -1.76 -9.47
N GLU A 57 1.51 -2.79 -10.28
CA GLU A 57 0.28 -3.01 -11.05
C GLU A 57 -0.94 -3.15 -10.13
N LYS A 58 -0.81 -3.91 -9.04
CA LYS A 58 -1.89 -4.09 -8.06
C LYS A 58 -2.24 -2.78 -7.36
N MET A 59 -1.25 -1.97 -6.97
CA MET A 59 -1.49 -0.67 -6.34
C MET A 59 -2.11 0.35 -7.30
N ILE A 60 -1.69 0.37 -8.56
CA ILE A 60 -2.29 1.23 -9.60
C ILE A 60 -3.75 0.82 -9.85
N THR A 61 -4.02 -0.49 -9.92
CA THR A 61 -5.39 -1.01 -10.08
C THR A 61 -6.26 -0.64 -8.88
N ALA A 62 -5.73 -0.78 -7.66
CA ALA A 62 -6.42 -0.37 -6.43
C ALA A 62 -6.76 1.13 -6.46
N LYS A 63 -5.82 1.97 -6.90
CA LYS A 63 -6.03 3.41 -7.03
C LYS A 63 -7.06 3.75 -8.11
N SER A 64 -7.01 3.09 -9.26
CA SER A 64 -8.03 3.28 -10.31
C SER A 64 -9.43 2.84 -9.86
N ASN A 65 -9.52 1.80 -9.03
CA ASN A 65 -10.80 1.35 -8.47
C ASN A 65 -11.36 2.33 -7.43
N GLN A 66 -10.51 2.98 -6.64
CA GLN A 66 -10.91 4.08 -5.75
C GLN A 66 -11.66 5.17 -6.53
N ASP A 67 -11.13 5.57 -7.69
CA ASP A 67 -11.73 6.60 -8.55
C ASP A 67 -13.03 6.14 -9.22
N LYS A 68 -13.20 4.83 -9.46
CA LYS A 68 -14.42 4.26 -10.06
C LYS A 68 -15.55 4.06 -9.05
N LEU A 69 -15.22 3.81 -7.78
CA LEU A 69 -16.18 3.54 -6.71
C LEU A 69 -16.74 4.81 -6.05
N THR A 70 -16.40 6.01 -6.54
CA THR A 70 -17.06 7.26 -6.14
C THR A 70 -18.44 7.44 -6.81
N MET A 71 -19.29 6.42 -6.80
CA MET A 71 -20.72 6.67 -6.92
C MET A 71 -21.18 7.24 -5.58
N SER A 72 -21.25 8.57 -5.50
CA SER A 72 -21.93 9.23 -4.40
C SER A 72 -23.40 8.83 -4.44
N PHE A 73 -23.83 7.96 -3.53
CA PHE A 73 -25.25 7.63 -3.34
C PHE A 73 -26.07 8.80 -2.75
N LEU A 74 -25.48 10.00 -2.67
CA LEU A 74 -26.05 11.21 -2.07
C LEU A 74 -26.15 12.39 -3.06
N THR A 75 -25.97 12.19 -4.37
CA THR A 75 -26.30 13.23 -5.36
C THR A 75 -27.78 13.17 -5.70
N THR A 76 -28.61 13.90 -4.95
CA THR A 76 -29.95 14.33 -5.39
C THR A 76 -29.79 15.59 -6.26
N TRP A 77 -30.35 15.56 -7.46
CA TRP A 77 -30.49 16.73 -8.35
C TRP A 77 -31.52 17.72 -7.80
#